data_AF-A0A7X9B7E7-F1
#
_entry.id   AF-A0A7X9B7E7-F1
#
_cell.length_a   1.000
_cell.length_b   1.000
_cell.length_c   1.000
_cell.angle_alpha   90.00
_cell.angle_beta   90.00
_cell.angle_gamma   90.00
#
_symmetry.space_group_name_H-M   'P 1'
#
loop_
_entity.id
_entity.type
_entity.pdbx_description
1 polymer ?
#
loop_
_entity_poly.entity_id
_entity_poly.type
_entity_poly.pdbx_seq_one_letter_code
_entity_poly.pdbx_strand_id
1 'polypeptide(L)'
;MLINSEEVERLVGEMDLGLIYIDNKYKIRMFNEKAKEIVGIKLNNIGSHSAGRLSQGDIVIIADNHMGGDDGNLTSLDLEKINIKDQNINQGDILLAIGVYDNSNIEPIYKYIRGNQLKDSFSLESNYLGNKIKACVDRENKRMEIEVNSRKFSLQYFQTIGHIVIIDGSTGEIKFFQEKGYSIRKEEIGLLLRGNSFLGKDDKSPSPSVKNFDFMEMFEDSEITKNLASYFKKESDILSNGLYYLNKRLVYCSFYVHPEDAEIKGVYLVIKDGSELEEYLIDRNEMLEQVEKKLRYGEVLHKEVPPDTFNL
;
A
#
# COMPACT_ATOMS: atom_id res chain seq x y z
N MET A 1 -17.74 -29.55 -17.52
CA MET A 1 -18.35 -29.13 -16.25
C MET A 1 -17.82 -27.73 -15.99
N LEU A 2 -18.58 -26.70 -16.35
CA LEU A 2 -18.15 -25.31 -16.17
C LEU A 2 -18.31 -24.99 -14.69
N ILE A 3 -17.20 -24.89 -13.96
CA ILE A 3 -17.22 -24.35 -12.60
C ILE A 3 -17.74 -22.91 -12.73
N ASN A 4 -18.78 -22.56 -11.96
CA ASN A 4 -19.35 -21.21 -12.02
C ASN A 4 -18.26 -20.20 -11.61
N SER A 5 -18.11 -19.11 -12.37
CA SER A 5 -17.08 -18.09 -12.10
C SER A 5 -17.21 -17.51 -10.69
N GLU A 6 -18.45 -17.40 -10.16
CA GLU A 6 -18.69 -16.96 -8.78
C GLU A 6 -18.21 -17.95 -7.73
N GLU A 7 -18.29 -19.26 -8.00
CA GLU A 7 -17.79 -20.30 -7.08
C GLU A 7 -16.27 -20.30 -7.02
N VAL A 8 -15.59 -20.07 -8.16
CA VAL A 8 -14.13 -19.93 -8.20
C VAL A 8 -13.69 -18.69 -7.42
N GLU A 9 -14.34 -17.54 -7.62
CA GLU A 9 -14.02 -16.31 -6.87
C GLU A 9 -14.18 -16.51 -5.36
N ARG A 10 -15.24 -17.20 -4.94
CA ARG A 10 -15.49 -17.48 -3.51
C ARG A 10 -14.45 -18.42 -2.92
N LEU A 11 -14.16 -19.55 -3.57
CA LEU A 11 -13.19 -20.54 -3.07
C LEU A 11 -11.79 -19.95 -2.97
N VAL A 12 -11.35 -19.18 -3.96
CA VAL A 12 -10.04 -18.51 -3.92
C VAL A 12 -10.02 -17.43 -2.83
N GLY A 13 -11.13 -16.72 -2.63
CA GLY A 13 -11.27 -15.76 -1.53
C GLY A 13 -11.21 -16.41 -0.14
N GLU A 14 -11.79 -17.59 0.03
CA GLU A 14 -11.72 -18.39 1.28
C GLU A 14 -10.28 -18.84 1.60
N MET A 15 -9.38 -18.84 0.62
CA MET A 15 -7.95 -19.15 0.79
C MET A 15 -7.09 -17.91 1.08
N ASP A 16 -7.71 -16.76 1.37
CA ASP A 16 -7.02 -15.46 1.52
C ASP A 16 -6.23 -15.03 0.27
N LEU A 17 -6.66 -15.47 -0.91
CA LEU A 17 -6.03 -15.11 -2.18
C LEU A 17 -6.89 -14.13 -2.98
N GLY A 18 -6.22 -13.14 -3.54
CA GLY A 18 -6.81 -12.26 -4.56
C GLY A 18 -6.82 -12.94 -5.92
N LEU A 19 -7.92 -12.81 -6.65
CA LEU A 19 -8.10 -13.31 -8.01
C LEU A 19 -8.47 -12.16 -8.95
N ILE A 20 -7.70 -12.00 -10.02
CA ILE A 20 -7.99 -11.06 -11.12
C ILE A 20 -7.93 -11.83 -12.43
N TYR A 21 -8.97 -11.74 -13.26
CA TYR A 21 -8.95 -12.27 -14.64
C TYR A 21 -8.95 -11.11 -15.63
N ILE A 22 -7.96 -11.12 -16.53
CA ILE A 22 -7.74 -10.08 -17.53
C ILE A 22 -7.87 -10.74 -18.90
N ASP A 23 -8.70 -10.18 -19.79
CA ASP A 23 -8.78 -10.67 -21.16
C ASP A 23 -7.64 -10.15 -22.05
N ASN A 24 -7.56 -10.67 -23.27
CA ASN A 24 -6.55 -10.25 -24.26
C ASN A 24 -6.70 -8.80 -24.77
N LYS A 25 -7.71 -8.05 -24.33
CA LYS A 25 -7.88 -6.61 -24.54
C LYS A 25 -7.62 -5.81 -23.27
N TYR A 26 -6.94 -6.41 -22.29
CA TYR A 26 -6.61 -5.83 -20.99
C TYR A 26 -7.82 -5.48 -20.12
N LYS A 27 -9.01 -5.99 -20.45
CA LYS A 27 -10.21 -5.70 -19.64
C LYS A 27 -10.31 -6.67 -18.48
N ILE A 28 -10.55 -6.11 -17.30
CA ILE A 28 -10.83 -6.88 -16.09
C ILE A 28 -12.18 -7.56 -16.24
N ARG A 29 -12.22 -8.88 -16.14
CA ARG A 29 -13.43 -9.69 -16.26
C ARG A 29 -13.86 -10.32 -14.94
N MET A 30 -12.90 -10.61 -14.05
CA MET A 30 -13.10 -11.10 -12.68
C MET A 30 -12.16 -10.34 -11.74
N PHE A 31 -12.64 -10.00 -10.55
CA PHE A 31 -11.86 -9.28 -9.54
C PHE A 31 -12.50 -9.49 -8.16
N ASN A 32 -12.04 -10.49 -7.42
CA ASN A 32 -12.66 -10.87 -6.16
C ASN A 32 -12.42 -9.84 -5.04
N GLU A 33 -13.18 -9.93 -3.94
CA GLU A 33 -13.08 -8.97 -2.83
C GLU A 33 -11.70 -8.97 -2.16
N LYS A 34 -11.05 -10.15 -2.05
CA LYS A 34 -9.71 -10.23 -1.47
C LYS A 34 -8.68 -9.50 -2.32
N ALA A 35 -8.76 -9.58 -3.65
CA ALA A 35 -7.90 -8.77 -4.51
C ALA A 35 -8.13 -7.27 -4.27
N LYS A 36 -9.40 -6.84 -4.08
CA LYS A 36 -9.73 -5.42 -3.85
C LYS A 36 -9.14 -4.92 -2.55
N GLU A 37 -9.13 -5.75 -1.52
CA GLU A 37 -8.47 -5.48 -0.25
C GLU A 37 -6.95 -5.41 -0.41
N ILE A 38 -6.34 -6.41 -1.05
CA ILE A 38 -4.90 -6.51 -1.29
C ILE A 38 -4.39 -5.29 -2.06
N VAL A 39 -5.12 -4.77 -3.05
CA VAL A 39 -4.69 -3.58 -3.80
C VAL A 39 -5.21 -2.25 -3.25
N GLY A 40 -6.08 -2.28 -2.23
CA GLY A 40 -6.59 -1.09 -1.53
C GLY A 40 -7.83 -0.41 -2.11
N ILE A 41 -8.53 -1.07 -3.03
CA ILE A 41 -9.81 -0.59 -3.55
C ILE A 41 -10.88 -0.61 -2.45
N LYS A 42 -10.84 -1.62 -1.58
CA LYS A 42 -11.71 -1.71 -0.41
C LYS A 42 -11.12 -0.85 0.72
N LEU A 43 -11.94 0.05 1.25
CA LEU A 43 -11.58 0.92 2.37
C LEU A 43 -11.65 0.16 3.70
N ASN A 44 -10.83 0.58 4.66
CA ASN A 44 -10.89 0.07 6.03
C ASN A 44 -11.72 1.06 6.86
N ASN A 45 -12.55 0.57 7.79
CA ASN A 45 -13.53 1.38 8.55
C ASN A 45 -12.89 2.35 9.59
N ILE A 46 -12.00 3.24 9.17
CA ILE A 46 -11.36 4.26 10.05
C ILE A 46 -12.26 5.49 10.21
N GLY A 47 -13.28 5.61 9.36
CA GLY A 47 -14.42 6.52 9.48
C GLY A 47 -14.90 7.02 8.13
N SER A 48 -15.88 7.93 8.17
CA SER A 48 -16.50 8.47 6.96
C SER A 48 -16.24 9.96 6.78
N HIS A 49 -16.15 10.37 5.51
CA HIS A 49 -16.18 11.77 5.09
C HIS A 49 -16.78 11.87 3.69
N SER A 50 -17.35 13.04 3.36
CA SER A 50 -17.89 13.28 2.02
C SER A 50 -16.79 13.41 0.97
N ALA A 51 -17.13 13.24 -0.30
CA ALA A 51 -16.23 13.60 -1.41
C ALA A 51 -15.98 15.11 -1.41
N GLY A 52 -14.81 15.54 -1.88
CA GLY A 52 -14.45 16.93 -1.82
C GLY A 52 -13.13 17.27 -2.49
N ARG A 53 -12.61 18.44 -2.15
CA ARG A 53 -11.29 18.96 -2.54
C ARG A 53 -10.81 19.88 -1.42
N LEU A 54 -9.52 20.25 -1.45
CA LEU A 54 -9.02 21.27 -0.54
C LEU A 54 -9.68 22.62 -0.86
N SER A 55 -10.04 23.32 0.21
CA SER A 55 -10.53 24.68 0.19
C SER A 55 -9.53 25.60 0.90
N GLN A 56 -9.51 26.87 0.50
CA GLN A 56 -8.73 27.88 1.21
C GLN A 56 -9.08 27.88 2.71
N GLY A 57 -8.05 27.84 3.56
CA GLY A 57 -8.22 27.82 5.02
C GLY A 57 -8.22 26.41 5.64
N ASP A 58 -8.28 25.34 4.84
CA ASP A 58 -8.14 23.98 5.35
C ASP A 58 -6.76 23.78 5.99
N ILE A 59 -6.71 23.06 7.11
CA ILE A 59 -5.46 22.71 7.77
C ILE A 59 -4.98 21.38 7.19
N VAL A 60 -3.76 21.38 6.65
CA VAL A 60 -3.13 20.23 6.01
C VAL A 60 -2.01 19.71 6.89
N ILE A 61 -2.02 18.41 7.14
CA ILE A 61 -1.02 17.70 7.95
C ILE A 61 -0.38 16.64 7.07
N ILE A 62 0.94 16.69 6.92
CA ILE A 62 1.73 15.81 6.06
C ILE A 62 2.74 15.05 6.92
N ALA A 63 2.84 13.74 6.68
CA ALA A 63 3.94 12.90 7.09
C ALA A 63 4.49 12.14 5.88
N ASP A 64 5.72 12.44 5.48
CA ASP A 64 6.35 11.90 4.29
C ASP A 64 7.75 11.39 4.61
N ASN A 65 8.07 10.15 4.24
CA ASN A 65 9.39 9.57 4.51
C ASN A 65 10.36 9.71 3.34
N HIS A 66 9.90 10.21 2.19
CA HIS A 66 10.71 10.37 1.01
C HIS A 66 10.01 11.29 0.01
N MET A 67 10.22 12.60 0.15
CA MET A 67 9.59 13.59 -0.72
C MET A 67 9.96 13.36 -2.20
N GLY A 68 8.98 13.37 -3.09
CA GLY A 68 9.09 13.01 -4.50
C GLY A 68 9.00 11.50 -4.76
N GLY A 69 8.75 10.70 -3.73
CA GLY A 69 8.57 9.25 -3.83
C GLY A 69 7.12 8.87 -4.09
N ASP A 70 6.49 8.22 -3.12
CA ASP A 70 5.09 7.75 -3.22
C ASP A 70 4.13 8.72 -2.53
N ASP A 71 4.13 9.95 -3.06
CA ASP A 71 3.44 11.12 -2.53
C ASP A 71 2.82 11.97 -3.65
N GLY A 72 2.79 11.43 -4.87
CA GLY A 72 2.28 12.11 -6.07
C GLY A 72 3.32 13.05 -6.69
N ASN A 73 4.61 12.73 -6.59
CA ASN A 73 5.73 13.57 -7.01
C ASN A 73 5.66 14.94 -6.31
N LEU A 74 5.57 14.93 -4.98
CA LEU A 74 5.53 16.15 -4.19
C LEU A 74 6.81 16.97 -4.41
N THR A 75 6.64 18.26 -4.63
CA THR A 75 7.73 19.21 -4.86
C THR A 75 7.66 20.37 -3.87
N SER A 76 8.75 21.13 -3.76
CA SER A 76 8.78 22.36 -2.95
C SER A 76 7.73 23.39 -3.40
N LEU A 77 7.40 23.46 -4.70
CA LEU A 77 6.35 24.34 -5.22
C LEU A 77 4.96 23.93 -4.69
N ASP A 78 4.70 22.64 -4.53
CA ASP A 78 3.45 22.16 -3.94
C ASP A 78 3.38 22.57 -2.46
N LEU A 79 4.50 22.53 -1.73
CA LEU A 79 4.58 22.94 -0.32
C LEU A 79 4.30 24.44 -0.11
N GLU A 80 4.52 25.29 -1.12
CA GLU A 80 4.16 26.71 -1.05
C GLU A 80 2.64 26.90 -0.86
N LYS A 81 1.82 25.93 -1.27
CA LYS A 81 0.36 25.92 -1.04
C LYS A 81 -0.02 25.90 0.43
N ILE A 82 0.88 25.45 1.30
CA ILE A 82 0.71 25.48 2.75
C ILE A 82 1.72 26.44 3.40
N ASN A 83 2.20 27.41 2.62
CA ASN A 83 3.10 28.49 3.00
C ASN A 83 4.52 28.06 3.41
N ILE A 84 4.97 26.87 3.02
CA ILE A 84 6.36 26.42 3.23
C ILE A 84 7.19 26.80 2.01
N LYS A 85 8.08 27.78 2.16
CA LYS A 85 8.96 28.33 1.10
C LYS A 85 10.44 28.01 1.33
N ASP A 86 10.71 26.97 2.11
CA ASP A 86 12.07 26.58 2.50
C ASP A 86 12.78 25.87 1.36
N GLN A 87 13.73 26.57 0.73
CA GLN A 87 14.51 26.06 -0.40
C GLN A 87 15.51 24.96 -0.01
N ASN A 88 15.68 24.67 1.28
CA ASN A 88 16.60 23.63 1.74
C ASN A 88 15.96 22.23 1.76
N ILE A 89 14.63 22.16 1.61
CA ILE A 89 13.87 20.91 1.48
C ILE A 89 14.08 20.38 0.06
N ASN A 90 14.64 19.18 -0.03
CA ASN A 90 15.00 18.54 -1.29
C ASN A 90 14.23 17.23 -1.48
N GLN A 91 14.16 16.75 -2.72
CA GLN A 91 13.69 15.40 -3.00
C GLN A 91 14.48 14.36 -2.19
N GLY A 92 13.79 13.37 -1.67
CA GLY A 92 14.31 12.32 -0.80
C GLY A 92 14.44 12.70 0.68
N ASP A 93 14.08 13.93 1.06
CA ASP A 93 13.95 14.30 2.47
C ASP A 93 12.74 13.64 3.12
N ILE A 94 12.85 13.39 4.42
CA ILE A 94 11.72 13.05 5.28
C ILE A 94 11.12 14.37 5.77
N LEU A 95 9.82 14.56 5.59
CA LEU A 95 9.11 15.79 5.89
C LEU A 95 7.91 15.52 6.81
N LEU A 96 7.81 16.30 7.88
CA LEU A 96 6.60 16.43 8.67
C LEU A 96 6.16 17.89 8.62
N ALA A 97 4.92 18.15 8.23
CA ALA A 97 4.44 19.52 8.04
C ALA A 97 2.99 19.68 8.48
N ILE A 98 2.69 20.87 9.00
CA ILE A 98 1.36 21.37 9.31
C ILE A 98 1.29 22.77 8.72
N GLY A 99 0.28 23.06 7.91
CA GLY A 99 0.08 24.40 7.35
C GLY A 99 -1.35 24.62 6.89
N VAL A 100 -1.66 25.84 6.49
CA VAL A 100 -3.00 26.22 6.03
C VAL A 100 -3.00 26.40 4.53
N TYR A 101 -3.91 25.69 3.86
CA TYR A 101 -4.00 25.68 2.41
C TYR A 101 -4.41 27.04 1.84
N ASP A 102 -3.62 27.53 0.89
CA ASP A 102 -3.78 28.81 0.17
C ASP A 102 -4.06 30.01 1.11
N ASN A 103 -3.44 30.02 2.29
CA ASN A 103 -3.53 31.12 3.25
C ASN A 103 -2.15 31.59 3.73
N SER A 104 -1.63 32.63 3.09
CA SER A 104 -0.31 33.20 3.39
C SER A 104 -0.23 33.94 4.73
N ASN A 105 -1.35 34.17 5.42
CA ASN A 105 -1.35 34.90 6.70
C ASN A 105 -1.05 34.01 7.90
N ILE A 106 -0.97 32.70 7.69
CA ILE A 106 -0.75 31.73 8.76
C ILE A 106 0.55 31.00 8.47
N GLU A 107 1.46 31.08 9.44
CA GLU A 107 2.75 30.41 9.35
C GLU A 107 2.61 28.89 9.50
N PRO A 108 3.30 28.09 8.68
CA PRO A 108 3.34 26.65 8.85
C PRO A 108 4.27 26.24 10.00
N ILE A 109 4.13 25.00 10.44
CA ILE A 109 5.09 24.33 11.32
C ILE A 109 5.57 23.09 10.61
N TYR A 110 6.87 22.96 10.41
CA TYR A 110 7.42 21.81 9.72
C TYR A 110 8.80 21.43 10.28
N LYS A 111 9.18 20.18 10.06
CA LYS A 111 10.52 19.65 10.31
C LYS A 111 10.88 18.72 9.16
N TYR A 112 12.15 18.71 8.79
CA TYR A 112 12.66 17.77 7.81
C TYR A 112 14.07 17.29 8.20
N ILE A 113 14.42 16.10 7.73
CA ILE A 113 15.76 15.52 7.82
C ILE A 113 16.11 14.86 6.49
N ARG A 114 17.40 14.65 6.22
CA ARG A 114 17.81 13.89 5.04
C ARG A 114 17.39 12.43 5.21
N GLY A 115 16.93 11.77 4.14
CA GLY A 115 16.41 10.40 4.21
C GLY A 115 17.35 9.38 4.88
N ASN A 116 18.66 9.55 4.72
CA ASN A 116 19.68 8.68 5.33
C ASN A 116 19.92 8.93 6.84
N GLN A 117 19.35 9.98 7.43
CA GLN A 117 19.56 10.35 8.83
C GLN A 117 18.54 9.74 9.79
N LEU A 118 17.44 9.19 9.30
CA LEU A 118 16.43 8.57 10.14
C LEU A 118 16.94 7.26 10.73
N LYS A 119 17.01 7.18 12.06
CA LYS A 119 17.35 5.94 12.77
C LYS A 119 16.08 5.14 13.05
N ASP A 120 15.29 5.58 14.04
CA ASP A 120 14.15 4.82 14.55
C ASP A 120 12.84 5.51 14.19
N SER A 121 12.62 6.72 14.72
CA SER A 121 11.43 7.51 14.46
C SER A 121 11.73 9.00 14.36
N PHE A 122 10.83 9.73 13.70
CA PHE A 122 10.87 11.18 13.56
C PHE A 122 9.48 11.74 13.75
N SER A 123 9.33 12.77 14.59
CA SER A 123 8.02 13.29 14.97
C SER A 123 7.94 14.81 15.09
N LEU A 124 6.72 15.30 14.85
CA LEU A 124 6.29 16.66 15.00
C LEU A 124 5.03 16.65 15.86
N GLU A 125 5.05 17.34 17.01
CA GLU A 125 3.88 17.53 17.87
C GLU A 125 3.69 19.03 18.09
N SER A 126 2.45 19.50 17.91
CA SER A 126 2.11 20.91 18.09
C SER A 126 0.62 21.09 18.38
N ASN A 127 0.29 22.20 19.06
CA ASN A 127 -1.07 22.73 19.08
C ASN A 127 -1.18 23.79 17.99
N TYR A 128 -1.89 23.48 16.91
CA TYR A 128 -2.00 24.35 15.74
C TYR A 128 -3.45 24.77 15.53
N LEU A 129 -3.73 26.08 15.63
CA LEU A 129 -5.07 26.65 15.49
C LEU A 129 -6.14 25.95 16.35
N GLY A 130 -5.77 25.57 17.58
CA GLY A 130 -6.66 24.90 18.53
C GLY A 130 -6.72 23.37 18.39
N ASN A 131 -6.05 22.77 17.41
CA ASN A 131 -5.98 21.32 17.23
C ASN A 131 -4.67 20.76 17.80
N LYS A 132 -4.77 19.73 18.64
CA LYS A 132 -3.60 18.96 19.07
C LYS A 132 -3.22 17.99 17.98
N ILE A 133 -2.08 18.21 17.34
CA ILE A 133 -1.62 17.45 16.17
C ILE A 133 -0.29 16.77 16.49
N LYS A 134 -0.19 15.48 16.15
CA LYS A 134 1.07 14.74 16.14
C LYS A 134 1.23 14.02 14.80
N ALA A 135 2.35 14.21 14.14
CA ALA A 135 2.74 13.49 12.94
C ALA A 135 4.04 12.71 13.22
N CYS A 136 4.13 11.48 12.75
CA CYS A 136 5.24 10.58 13.04
C CYS A 136 5.57 9.66 11.86
N VAL A 137 6.86 9.52 11.59
CA VAL A 137 7.43 8.47 10.75
C VAL A 137 8.09 7.46 11.68
N ASP A 138 7.61 6.22 11.68
CA ASP A 138 8.12 5.09 12.47
C ASP A 138 8.79 4.09 11.51
N ARG A 139 10.13 4.11 11.45
CA ARG A 139 10.92 3.30 10.51
C ARG A 139 10.96 1.84 10.94
N GLU A 140 11.01 1.58 12.24
CA GLU A 140 11.09 0.24 12.80
C GLU A 140 9.83 -0.56 12.46
N ASN A 141 8.65 0.04 12.69
CA ASN A 141 7.37 -0.59 12.39
C ASN A 141 6.85 -0.29 10.97
N LYS A 142 7.67 0.37 10.14
CA LYS A 142 7.34 0.86 8.78
C LYS A 142 5.94 1.49 8.70
N ARG A 143 5.68 2.48 9.55
CA ARG A 143 4.36 3.09 9.70
C ARG A 143 4.42 4.61 9.77
N MET A 144 3.49 5.26 9.08
CA MET A 144 3.17 6.67 9.26
C MET A 144 1.99 6.80 10.21
N GLU A 145 2.04 7.76 11.12
CA GLU A 145 0.92 8.07 12.00
C GLU A 145 0.69 9.58 12.05
N ILE A 146 -0.55 9.98 11.79
CA ILE A 146 -1.05 11.33 12.05
C ILE A 146 -2.17 11.22 13.09
N GLU A 147 -2.07 11.99 14.16
CA GLU A 147 -3.04 12.06 15.23
C GLU A 147 -3.56 13.50 15.36
N VAL A 148 -4.89 13.65 15.38
CA VAL A 148 -5.58 14.93 15.56
C VAL A 148 -6.58 14.77 16.70
N ASN A 149 -6.43 15.56 17.76
CA ASN A 149 -7.33 15.55 18.92
C ASN A 149 -7.62 14.14 19.47
N SER A 150 -6.58 13.30 19.57
CA SER A 150 -6.62 11.88 19.98
C SER A 150 -7.15 10.87 18.95
N ARG A 151 -7.56 11.32 17.76
CA ARG A 151 -7.95 10.42 16.66
C ARG A 151 -6.73 10.11 15.79
N LYS A 152 -6.41 8.82 15.66
CA LYS A 152 -5.23 8.33 14.93
C LYS A 152 -5.57 7.85 13.53
N PHE A 153 -4.70 8.21 12.58
CA PHE A 153 -4.74 7.81 11.19
C PHE A 153 -3.38 7.21 10.85
N SER A 154 -3.34 5.89 10.68
CA SER A 154 -2.09 5.14 10.48
C SER A 154 -2.03 4.52 9.10
N LEU A 155 -0.85 4.56 8.48
CA LEU A 155 -0.59 4.00 7.15
C LEU A 155 0.73 3.23 7.15
N GLN A 156 0.69 1.94 6.84
CA GLN A 156 1.90 1.11 6.73
C GLN A 156 2.56 1.28 5.36
N TYR A 157 3.88 1.19 5.31
CA TYR A 157 4.67 1.29 4.08
C TYR A 157 5.74 0.21 3.98
N PHE A 158 6.27 0.01 2.77
CA PHE A 158 7.42 -0.89 2.54
C PHE A 158 8.71 -0.13 2.28
N GLN A 159 8.65 0.90 1.44
CA GLN A 159 9.82 1.71 1.06
C GLN A 159 9.54 3.19 1.34
N THR A 160 8.75 3.82 0.48
CA THR A 160 8.43 5.25 0.53
C THR A 160 6.91 5.43 0.60
N ILE A 161 6.43 6.43 1.32
CA ILE A 161 5.02 6.82 1.38
C ILE A 161 4.86 8.26 1.87
N GLY A 162 3.93 8.97 1.25
CA GLY A 162 3.32 10.17 1.82
C GLY A 162 2.00 9.83 2.51
N HIS A 163 1.76 10.40 3.69
CA HIS A 163 0.51 10.34 4.43
C HIS A 163 -0.04 11.76 4.68
N ILE A 164 -1.33 11.99 4.46
CA ILE A 164 -1.98 13.29 4.65
C ILE A 164 -3.32 13.17 5.39
N VAL A 165 -3.57 14.13 6.29
CA VAL A 165 -4.86 14.36 6.95
C VAL A 165 -5.22 15.84 6.79
N ILE A 166 -6.49 16.11 6.52
CA ILE A 166 -7.01 17.46 6.27
C ILE A 166 -8.13 17.74 7.26
N ILE A 167 -8.04 18.88 7.94
CA ILE A 167 -9.10 19.43 8.80
C ILE A 167 -9.78 20.55 8.01
N ASP A 168 -11.12 20.55 8.00
CA ASP A 168 -11.87 21.61 7.36
C ASP A 168 -11.68 22.93 8.10
N GLY A 169 -11.27 23.96 7.36
CA GLY A 169 -10.94 25.27 7.95
C GLY A 169 -12.13 26.01 8.56
N SER A 170 -13.36 25.64 8.17
CA SER A 170 -14.59 26.28 8.64
C SER A 170 -15.22 25.58 9.83
N THR A 171 -15.20 24.24 9.85
CA THR A 171 -15.84 23.45 10.91
C THR A 171 -14.86 22.96 11.97
N GLY A 172 -13.57 22.84 11.65
CA GLY A 172 -12.57 22.19 12.51
C GLY A 172 -12.67 20.67 12.54
N GLU A 173 -13.56 20.07 11.74
CA GLU A 173 -13.74 18.62 11.65
C GLU A 173 -12.77 17.99 10.65
N ILE A 174 -12.55 16.68 10.77
CA ILE A 174 -11.75 15.93 9.79
C ILE A 174 -12.48 15.93 8.45
N LYS A 175 -11.85 16.55 7.45
CA LYS A 175 -12.36 16.67 6.08
C LYS A 175 -11.94 15.50 5.20
N PHE A 176 -10.71 15.03 5.40
CA PHE A 176 -10.11 13.94 4.64
C PHE A 176 -8.99 13.29 5.45
N PHE A 177 -8.78 12.00 5.23
CA PHE A 177 -7.59 11.28 5.69
C PHE A 177 -7.21 10.25 4.63
N GLN A 178 -5.92 10.15 4.33
CA GLN A 178 -5.44 9.20 3.33
C GLN A 178 -5.49 7.78 3.87
N GLU A 179 -5.79 6.83 2.98
CA GLU A 179 -5.79 5.41 3.30
C GLU A 179 -5.22 4.60 2.14
N LYS A 180 -4.88 3.37 2.47
CA LYS A 180 -4.72 2.24 1.55
C LYS A 180 -5.53 2.40 0.25
N GLY A 181 -4.84 2.33 -0.91
CA GLY A 181 -5.42 2.50 -2.25
C GLY A 181 -5.55 3.94 -2.75
N TYR A 182 -4.92 4.90 -2.06
CA TYR A 182 -4.91 6.31 -2.45
C TYR A 182 -4.45 6.53 -3.90
N SER A 183 -3.49 5.75 -4.43
CA SER A 183 -3.01 5.96 -5.80
C SER A 183 -4.05 5.65 -6.86
N ILE A 184 -4.91 4.64 -6.64
CA ILE A 184 -6.05 4.36 -7.53
C ILE A 184 -7.05 5.51 -7.49
N ARG A 185 -7.24 6.11 -6.31
CA ARG A 185 -8.16 7.24 -6.09
C ARG A 185 -7.54 8.60 -6.43
N LYS A 186 -6.25 8.64 -6.78
CA LYS A 186 -5.47 9.86 -7.05
C LYS A 186 -5.45 10.84 -5.86
N GLU A 187 -5.36 10.28 -4.66
CA GLU A 187 -5.40 10.96 -3.36
C GLU A 187 -4.01 11.17 -2.74
N GLU A 188 -2.96 11.16 -3.56
CA GLU A 188 -1.60 11.52 -3.18
C GLU A 188 -1.45 13.00 -2.79
N ILE A 189 -0.52 13.28 -1.89
CA ILE A 189 -0.27 14.62 -1.33
C ILE A 189 -0.11 15.69 -2.41
N GLY A 190 0.81 15.48 -3.35
CA GLY A 190 1.08 16.44 -4.41
C GLY A 190 -0.14 16.69 -5.30
N LEU A 191 -0.91 15.65 -5.61
CA LEU A 191 -2.13 15.78 -6.41
C LEU A 191 -3.20 16.58 -5.68
N LEU A 192 -3.39 16.32 -4.39
CA LEU A 192 -4.35 17.05 -3.56
C LEU A 192 -3.97 18.53 -3.41
N LEU A 193 -2.69 18.83 -3.15
CA LEU A 193 -2.21 20.22 -3.06
C LEU A 193 -2.37 21.00 -4.38
N ARG A 194 -2.27 20.31 -5.52
CA ARG A 194 -2.55 20.86 -6.86
C ARG A 194 -4.04 21.01 -7.18
N GLY A 195 -4.92 20.63 -6.27
CA GLY A 195 -6.36 20.88 -6.37
C GLY A 195 -7.20 19.70 -6.85
N ASN A 196 -6.63 18.49 -6.92
CA ASN A 196 -7.42 17.29 -7.21
C ASN A 196 -8.50 17.04 -6.15
N SER A 197 -9.59 16.41 -6.57
CA SER A 197 -10.63 15.95 -5.67
C SER A 197 -10.27 14.61 -5.02
N PHE A 198 -10.76 14.39 -3.81
CA PHE A 198 -10.78 13.10 -3.13
C PHE A 198 -12.20 12.51 -3.11
N LEU A 199 -12.28 11.19 -3.04
CA LEU A 199 -13.56 10.49 -2.99
C LEU A 199 -14.12 10.46 -1.57
N GLY A 200 -15.44 10.38 -1.46
CA GLY A 200 -16.09 10.18 -0.17
C GLY A 200 -15.82 8.77 0.33
N LYS A 201 -15.64 8.66 1.64
CA LYS A 201 -15.49 7.38 2.33
C LYS A 201 -16.74 7.12 3.13
N ASP A 202 -17.43 6.04 2.80
CA ASP A 202 -18.60 5.57 3.53
C ASP A 202 -18.46 4.08 3.79
N ASP A 203 -18.48 3.69 5.06
CA ASP A 203 -18.39 2.31 5.57
C ASP A 203 -19.51 1.39 5.01
N LYS A 204 -20.54 1.97 4.37
CA LYS A 204 -21.70 1.26 3.82
C LYS A 204 -21.70 1.13 2.30
N SER A 205 -20.77 1.77 1.60
CA SER A 205 -20.73 1.73 0.14
C SER A 205 -20.08 0.42 -0.34
N PRO A 206 -20.73 -0.34 -1.25
CA PRO A 206 -20.11 -1.52 -1.83
C PRO A 206 -18.81 -1.12 -2.54
N SER A 207 -17.79 -1.98 -2.47
CA SER A 207 -16.51 -1.74 -3.14
C SER A 207 -16.76 -1.42 -4.62
N PRO A 208 -16.12 -0.37 -5.19
CA PRO A 208 -16.44 0.06 -6.54
C PRO A 208 -16.25 -1.09 -7.55
N SER A 209 -17.20 -1.22 -8.47
CA SER A 209 -17.13 -2.24 -9.51
C SER A 209 -16.00 -1.90 -10.48
N VAL A 210 -15.01 -2.79 -10.57
CA VAL A 210 -13.86 -2.68 -11.49
C VAL A 210 -14.00 -3.56 -12.72
N LYS A 211 -15.17 -4.19 -12.91
CA LYS A 211 -15.42 -5.03 -14.09
C LYS A 211 -15.43 -4.16 -15.35
N ASN A 212 -14.75 -4.63 -16.38
CA ASN A 212 -14.51 -3.96 -17.66
C ASN A 212 -13.57 -2.74 -17.60
N PHE A 213 -12.99 -2.41 -16.45
CA PHE A 213 -11.92 -1.42 -16.39
C PHE A 213 -10.70 -1.93 -17.15
N ASP A 214 -9.92 -1.00 -17.69
CA ASP A 214 -8.64 -1.31 -18.29
C ASP A 214 -7.61 -1.58 -17.20
N PHE A 215 -7.05 -2.79 -17.19
CA PHE A 215 -6.04 -3.17 -16.21
C PHE A 215 -4.76 -2.33 -16.34
N MET A 216 -4.41 -1.93 -17.57
CA MET A 216 -3.18 -1.17 -17.83
C MET A 216 -3.31 0.26 -17.31
N GLU A 217 -4.48 0.88 -17.47
CA GLU A 217 -4.78 2.22 -16.91
C GLU A 217 -4.92 2.19 -15.38
N MET A 218 -5.43 1.08 -14.84
CA MET A 218 -5.66 0.97 -13.40
C MET A 218 -4.37 0.70 -12.61
N PHE A 219 -3.39 0.02 -13.23
CA PHE A 219 -2.14 -0.39 -12.59
C PHE A 219 -0.90 0.09 -13.37
N GLU A 220 -1.00 1.31 -13.91
CA GLU A 220 0.01 1.96 -14.77
C GLU A 220 1.45 1.73 -14.29
N ASP A 221 2.33 1.48 -15.26
CA ASP A 221 3.78 1.35 -15.11
C ASP A 221 4.29 0.30 -14.11
N SER A 222 3.48 -0.70 -13.76
CA SER A 222 3.93 -1.86 -12.98
C SER A 222 4.69 -2.89 -13.84
N GLU A 223 5.60 -3.63 -13.21
CA GLU A 223 6.29 -4.77 -13.86
C GLU A 223 5.27 -5.80 -14.39
N ILE A 224 4.17 -6.01 -13.67
CA ILE A 224 3.06 -6.87 -14.10
C ILE A 224 2.47 -6.37 -15.43
N THR A 225 2.14 -5.08 -15.55
CA THR A 225 1.59 -4.54 -16.80
C THR A 225 2.56 -4.68 -17.97
N LYS A 226 3.86 -4.46 -17.74
CA LYS A 226 4.91 -4.65 -18.76
C LYS A 226 5.00 -6.12 -19.20
N ASN A 227 5.01 -7.05 -18.26
CA ASN A 227 5.07 -8.48 -18.54
C ASN A 227 3.83 -8.95 -19.31
N LEU A 228 2.63 -8.49 -18.92
CA LEU A 228 1.38 -8.80 -19.63
C LEU A 228 1.37 -8.21 -21.05
N ALA A 229 1.85 -6.97 -21.23
CA ALA A 229 1.94 -6.36 -22.55
C ALA A 229 2.87 -7.13 -23.49
N SER A 230 4.07 -7.46 -23.02
CA SER A 230 5.04 -8.27 -23.80
C SER A 230 4.46 -9.66 -24.12
N TYR A 231 3.77 -10.27 -23.17
CA TYR A 231 3.15 -11.58 -23.34
C TYR A 231 2.02 -11.58 -24.38
N PHE A 232 1.05 -10.66 -24.28
CA PHE A 232 -0.04 -10.57 -25.25
C PHE A 232 0.42 -10.12 -26.64
N LYS A 233 1.50 -9.35 -26.75
CA LYS A 233 2.15 -9.01 -28.02
C LYS A 233 3.00 -10.14 -28.62
N LYS A 234 3.17 -11.26 -27.90
CA LYS A 234 4.05 -12.39 -28.29
C LYS A 234 5.53 -11.99 -28.41
N GLU A 235 5.95 -10.98 -27.64
CA GLU A 235 7.34 -10.57 -27.50
C GLU A 235 8.07 -11.39 -26.42
N SER A 236 7.31 -12.03 -25.52
CA SER A 236 7.77 -12.99 -24.52
C SER A 236 6.77 -14.14 -24.41
N ASP A 237 7.28 -15.37 -24.28
CA ASP A 237 6.45 -16.57 -24.07
C ASP A 237 6.26 -16.92 -22.59
N ILE A 238 6.87 -16.17 -21.66
CA ILE A 238 6.94 -16.52 -20.24
C ILE A 238 6.36 -15.41 -19.37
N LEU A 239 5.42 -15.80 -18.51
CA LEU A 239 5.02 -15.04 -17.33
C LEU A 239 5.61 -15.73 -16.10
N SER A 240 6.48 -15.03 -15.37
CA SER A 240 7.14 -15.56 -14.18
C SER A 240 6.32 -15.32 -12.93
N ASN A 241 6.12 -16.33 -12.11
CA ASN A 241 5.58 -16.13 -10.77
C ASN A 241 6.64 -15.49 -9.88
N GLY A 242 6.24 -14.62 -8.96
CA GLY A 242 7.22 -13.90 -8.14
C GLY A 242 6.65 -12.75 -7.33
N LEU A 243 7.56 -12.01 -6.70
CA LEU A 243 7.25 -10.78 -5.98
C LEU A 243 7.18 -9.61 -6.96
N TYR A 244 6.09 -8.86 -6.89
CA TYR A 244 5.84 -7.69 -7.72
C TYR A 244 5.27 -6.56 -6.89
N TYR A 245 5.35 -5.34 -7.42
CA TYR A 245 4.59 -4.21 -6.90
C TYR A 245 3.34 -4.00 -7.75
N LEU A 246 2.16 -4.16 -7.13
CA LEU A 246 0.88 -3.84 -7.73
C LEU A 246 0.25 -2.70 -6.94
N ASN A 247 0.05 -1.54 -7.58
CA ASN A 247 -0.42 -0.32 -6.91
C ASN A 247 0.41 0.02 -5.65
N LYS A 248 1.74 0.04 -5.81
CA LYS A 248 2.73 0.31 -4.74
C LYS A 248 2.76 -0.69 -3.58
N ARG A 249 2.02 -1.80 -3.70
CA ARG A 249 2.02 -2.87 -2.70
C ARG A 249 2.79 -4.07 -3.17
N LEU A 250 3.61 -4.59 -2.27
CA LEU A 250 4.30 -5.85 -2.50
C LEU A 250 3.27 -6.98 -2.53
N VAL A 251 3.24 -7.74 -3.60
CA VAL A 251 2.37 -8.91 -3.76
C VAL A 251 3.18 -10.07 -4.31
N TYR A 252 2.89 -11.29 -3.85
CA TYR A 252 3.30 -12.47 -4.60
C TYR A 252 2.24 -12.77 -5.65
N CYS A 253 2.63 -12.75 -6.93
CA CYS A 253 1.73 -12.99 -8.05
C CYS A 253 2.08 -14.29 -8.77
N SER A 254 1.06 -15.10 -9.00
CA SER A 254 1.10 -16.27 -9.86
C SER A 254 0.22 -16.07 -11.08
N PHE A 255 0.75 -16.38 -12.27
CA PHE A 255 0.06 -16.23 -13.53
C PHE A 255 -0.45 -17.57 -14.06
N TYR A 256 -1.71 -17.62 -14.47
CA TYR A 256 -2.31 -18.77 -15.13
C TYR A 256 -2.96 -18.35 -16.44
N VAL A 257 -2.40 -18.83 -17.55
CA VAL A 257 -2.87 -18.49 -18.91
C VAL A 257 -4.16 -19.26 -19.20
N HIS A 258 -5.14 -18.58 -19.79
CA HIS A 258 -6.38 -19.20 -20.25
C HIS A 258 -6.38 -19.30 -21.79
N PRO A 259 -6.02 -20.47 -22.36
CA PRO A 259 -6.06 -20.70 -23.80
C PRO A 259 -7.48 -21.08 -24.29
N GLU A 260 -7.80 -20.73 -25.54
CA GLU A 260 -8.98 -21.20 -26.28
C GLU A 260 -8.60 -21.39 -27.77
N ASP A 261 -8.73 -22.61 -28.30
CA ASP A 261 -8.53 -22.96 -29.72
C ASP A 261 -7.29 -22.34 -30.40
N ALA A 262 -6.14 -22.41 -29.71
CA ALA A 262 -4.82 -21.88 -30.09
C ALA A 262 -4.61 -20.36 -29.95
N GLU A 263 -5.60 -19.62 -29.46
CA GLU A 263 -5.46 -18.21 -29.06
C GLU A 263 -5.49 -18.03 -27.55
N ILE A 264 -4.79 -16.99 -27.07
CA ILE A 264 -4.80 -16.62 -25.66
C ILE A 264 -6.05 -15.77 -25.42
N LYS A 265 -6.99 -16.27 -24.61
CA LYS A 265 -8.22 -15.55 -24.25
C LYS A 265 -7.98 -14.53 -23.13
N GLY A 266 -7.05 -14.85 -22.22
CA GLY A 266 -6.71 -14.01 -21.08
C GLY A 266 -5.73 -14.68 -20.11
N VAL A 267 -5.51 -14.03 -18.98
CA VAL A 267 -4.63 -14.49 -17.91
C VAL A 267 -5.32 -14.26 -16.56
N TYR A 268 -5.25 -15.26 -15.69
CA TYR A 268 -5.58 -15.13 -14.28
C TYR A 268 -4.34 -14.75 -13.48
N LEU A 269 -4.46 -13.73 -12.65
CA LEU A 269 -3.48 -13.35 -11.65
C LEU A 269 -4.04 -13.78 -10.30
N VAL A 270 -3.32 -14.69 -9.65
CA VAL A 270 -3.57 -15.06 -8.25
C VAL A 270 -2.55 -14.33 -7.40
N ILE A 271 -3.02 -13.43 -6.54
CA ILE A 271 -2.16 -12.56 -5.73
C ILE A 271 -2.32 -12.85 -4.24
N LYS A 272 -1.22 -12.75 -3.51
CA LYS A 272 -1.20 -12.76 -2.04
C LYS A 272 -0.52 -11.50 -1.53
N ASP A 273 -1.00 -10.96 -0.41
CA ASP A 273 -0.38 -9.79 0.21
C ASP A 273 1.05 -10.12 0.62
N GLY A 274 2.00 -9.33 0.14
CA GLY A 274 3.41 -9.47 0.46
C GLY A 274 3.73 -9.13 1.91
N SER A 275 2.89 -8.34 2.62
CA SER A 275 3.13 -8.07 4.05
C SER A 275 2.99 -9.32 4.90
N GLU A 276 2.09 -10.21 4.53
CA GLU A 276 1.90 -11.50 5.21
C GLU A 276 3.10 -12.44 4.99
N LEU A 277 3.91 -12.21 3.95
CA LEU A 277 5.11 -13.03 3.70
C LEU A 277 6.20 -12.84 4.74
N GLU A 278 6.25 -11.69 5.43
CA GLU A 278 7.17 -11.50 6.56
C GLU A 278 6.83 -12.47 7.71
N GLU A 279 5.55 -12.69 8.01
CA GLU A 279 5.11 -13.68 9.00
C GLU A 279 5.51 -15.10 8.60
N TYR A 280 5.34 -15.47 7.32
CA TYR A 280 5.77 -16.78 6.83
C TYR A 280 7.29 -16.99 6.88
N LEU A 281 8.09 -15.92 6.78
CA LEU A 281 9.54 -16.02 6.96
C LEU A 281 9.90 -16.30 8.42
N ILE A 282 9.18 -15.69 9.36
CA ILE A 282 9.32 -15.98 10.80
C ILE A 282 8.95 -17.44 11.06
N ASP A 283 7.77 -17.87 10.62
CA ASP A 283 7.29 -19.26 10.77
C ASP A 283 8.28 -20.26 10.16
N ARG A 284 8.80 -19.97 8.96
CA ARG A 284 9.81 -20.84 8.31
C ARG A 284 11.06 -20.96 9.17
N ASN A 285 11.55 -19.86 9.74
CA ASN A 285 12.74 -19.89 10.58
C ASN A 285 12.50 -20.68 11.86
N GLU A 286 11.33 -20.51 12.50
CA GLU A 286 10.95 -21.30 13.67
C GLU A 286 10.82 -22.80 13.35
N MET A 287 10.22 -23.14 12.21
CA MET A 287 10.15 -24.53 11.74
C MET A 287 11.54 -25.12 11.49
N LEU A 288 12.43 -24.36 10.85
CA LEU A 288 13.82 -24.77 10.63
C LEU A 288 14.55 -25.02 11.95
N GLU A 289 14.39 -24.14 12.95
CA GLU A 289 14.97 -24.37 14.28
C GLU A 289 14.45 -25.66 14.94
N GLN A 290 13.16 -25.95 14.79
CA GLN A 290 12.56 -27.18 15.34
C GLN A 290 13.11 -28.42 14.63
N VAL A 291 13.26 -28.37 13.31
CA VAL A 291 13.87 -29.45 12.52
C VAL A 291 15.33 -29.66 12.93
N GLU A 292 16.11 -28.59 13.05
CA GLU A 292 17.50 -28.66 13.50
C GLU A 292 17.63 -29.24 14.91
N LYS A 293 16.77 -28.84 15.85
CA LYS A 293 16.73 -29.43 17.20
C LYS A 293 16.49 -30.93 17.13
N LYS A 294 15.49 -31.38 16.37
CA LYS A 294 15.19 -32.82 16.22
C LYS A 294 16.35 -33.59 15.57
N LEU A 295 17.00 -33.02 14.56
CA LEU A 295 18.16 -33.65 13.91
C LEU A 295 19.33 -33.77 14.89
N ARG A 296 19.63 -32.72 15.68
CA ARG A 296 20.67 -32.78 16.73
C ARG A 296 20.35 -33.82 17.81
N TYR A 297 19.09 -33.94 18.24
CA TYR A 297 18.67 -34.98 19.18
C TYR A 297 18.82 -36.41 18.59
N GLY A 298 18.53 -36.58 17.30
CA GLY A 298 18.73 -37.85 16.58
C GLY A 298 20.21 -38.23 16.46
N GLU A 299 21.11 -37.27 16.25
CA GLU A 299 22.56 -37.50 16.22
C GLU A 299 23.15 -37.88 17.59
N VAL A 300 22.58 -37.36 18.68
CA VAL A 300 22.96 -37.74 20.05
C VAL A 300 22.51 -39.18 20.36
N LEU A 301 21.28 -39.55 19.97
CA LEU A 301 20.77 -40.93 20.11
C LEU A 301 21.58 -41.94 19.30
N HIS A 302 22.07 -41.58 18.11
CA HIS A 302 22.93 -42.44 17.31
C HIS A 302 24.36 -42.61 17.87
N LYS A 303 24.82 -41.74 18.76
CA LYS A 303 26.12 -41.88 19.45
C LYS A 303 26.04 -42.72 20.73
N GLU A 304 24.85 -42.94 21.27
CA GLU A 304 24.64 -43.65 22.55
C GLU A 304 24.26 -45.13 22.40
N VAL A 305 24.23 -45.69 21.19
CA VAL A 305 24.04 -47.15 21.02
C VAL A 305 25.39 -47.86 21.24
N PRO A 306 25.57 -48.63 22.33
CA PRO A 306 26.82 -49.36 22.56
C PRO A 306 26.96 -50.50 21.54
N PRO A 307 28.19 -50.88 21.13
CA PRO A 307 28.42 -51.90 20.09
C PRO A 307 27.88 -53.32 20.37
N ASP A 308 27.39 -53.63 21.58
CA ASP A 308 27.18 -55.01 22.02
C ASP A 308 25.72 -55.38 22.34
N THR A 309 24.74 -54.96 21.51
CA THR A 309 23.32 -55.29 21.79
C THR A 309 22.76 -56.47 20.96
N PHE A 310 23.54 -57.15 20.15
CA PHE A 310 23.10 -58.41 19.52
C PHE A 310 24.24 -59.44 19.45
N ASN A 311 24.41 -60.21 20.52
CA ASN A 311 25.01 -61.55 20.46
C ASN A 311 23.93 -62.56 20.91
N LEU A 312 23.42 -63.33 19.96
CA LEU A 312 22.80 -64.65 20.14
C LEU A 312 23.66 -65.66 19.38
#